data_AF-A0A9E1K524-F1
#
_entry.id   AF-A0A9E1K524-F1
#
_cell.length_a   1.000
_cell.length_b   1.000
_cell.length_c   1.000
_cell.angle_alpha   90.00
_cell.angle_beta   90.00
_cell.angle_gamma   90.00
#
_symmetry.space_group_name_H-M   'P 1'
#
loop_
_entity.id
_entity.type
_entity.pdbx_description
1 polymer ?
#
loop_
_entity_poly.entity_id
_entity_poly.type
_entity_poly.pdbx_seq_one_letter_code
_entity_poly.pdbx_strand_id
1 'polypeptide(L)' 'CTEGTCGVCEVTVLEGRDNISRITEEEKDYLLPEDLDDGMRLGCQVKIRKGDVTLSWKKVKNK' A
#
# COMPACT_ATOMS: atom_id res chain seq x y z
N CYS A 1 -11.39 -5.40 9.56
CA CYS A 1 -10.69 -6.54 8.95
C CYS A 1 -9.20 -6.16 8.88
N THR A 2 -8.29 -7.05 9.30
CA THR A 2 -6.81 -6.85 9.33
C THR A 2 -6.08 -7.94 8.55
N GLU A 3 -6.83 -8.67 7.74
CA GLU A 3 -6.40 -9.91 7.09
C GLU A 3 -5.94 -9.70 5.65
N GLY A 4 -6.06 -8.47 5.12
CA GLY A 4 -5.65 -8.16 3.75
C GLY A 4 -6.62 -8.60 2.65
N THR A 5 -7.87 -8.92 3.00
CA THR A 5 -8.82 -9.59 2.07
C THR A 5 -9.99 -8.72 1.61
N CYS A 6 -10.19 -7.51 2.15
CA CYS A 6 -11.43 -6.75 1.96
C CYS A 6 -11.32 -5.44 1.16
N GLY A 7 -10.11 -4.93 0.89
CA GLY A 7 -9.91 -3.68 0.13
C GLY A 7 -10.34 -2.36 0.79
N VAL A 8 -11.11 -2.39 1.88
CA VAL A 8 -11.64 -1.16 2.52
C VAL A 8 -10.53 -0.17 2.95
N CYS A 9 -9.33 -0.67 3.18
CA CYS A 9 -8.17 0.12 3.61
C CYS A 9 -7.17 0.42 2.47
N GLU A 10 -7.58 0.36 1.21
CA GLU A 10 -6.74 0.73 0.07
C GLU A 10 -6.22 2.17 0.20
N VAL A 11 -4.89 2.31 0.09
CA VAL A 11 -4.17 3.59 0.13
C VAL A 11 -3.02 3.57 -0.85
N THR A 12 -2.68 4.70 -1.44
CA THR A 12 -1.52 4.87 -2.32
C THR A 12 -0.41 5.61 -1.60
N VAL A 13 0.79 5.01 -1.58
CA VAL A 13 2.00 5.59 -1.02
C VAL A 13 2.61 6.57 -2.02
N LEU A 14 2.53 7.85 -1.71
CA LEU A 14 3.07 8.93 -2.55
C LEU A 14 4.57 9.15 -2.29
N GLU A 15 4.98 9.11 -1.01
CA GLU A 15 6.36 9.33 -0.59
C GLU A 15 6.71 8.42 0.59
N GLY A 16 7.99 8.11 0.78
CA GLY A 16 8.45 7.29 1.91
C GLY A 16 8.24 5.79 1.73
N ARG A 17 8.34 5.24 0.51
CA ARG A 17 8.27 3.78 0.29
C ARG A 17 9.38 3.00 1.02
N ASP A 18 10.55 3.59 1.21
CA ASP A 18 11.66 2.98 1.95
C ASP A 18 11.48 3.01 3.49
N ASN A 19 10.46 3.74 3.94
CA ASN A 19 10.13 3.95 5.34
C ASN A 19 9.09 2.95 5.87
N ILE A 20 8.53 2.12 4.99
CA ILE A 20 7.46 1.17 5.31
C ILE A 20 7.89 -0.30 5.15
N SER A 21 7.03 -1.21 5.62
CA SER A 21 7.19 -2.65 5.40
C SER A 21 7.17 -3.04 3.92
N ARG A 22 7.85 -4.15 3.63
CA ARG A 22 7.73 -4.84 2.34
C ARG A 22 6.28 -5.23 2.07
N ILE A 23 5.96 -5.40 0.79
CA ILE A 23 4.66 -5.90 0.33
C ILE A 23 4.47 -7.32 0.89
N THR A 24 3.31 -7.58 1.51
CA THR A 24 2.98 -8.91 2.06
C THR A 24 2.36 -9.80 0.98
N GLU A 25 2.27 -11.11 1.22
CA GLU A 25 1.66 -12.02 0.24
C GLU A 25 0.16 -11.72 0.06
N GLU A 26 -0.54 -11.35 1.15
CA GLU A 26 -1.95 -10.97 1.10
C GLU A 26 -2.18 -9.75 0.19
N GLU A 27 -1.25 -8.78 0.20
CA GLU A 27 -1.31 -7.64 -0.71
C GLU A 27 -1.07 -8.06 -2.17
N LYS A 28 -0.21 -9.05 -2.43
CA LYS A 28 0.02 -9.58 -3.78
C LYS A 28 -1.14 -10.41 -4.30
N ASP A 29 -1.83 -11.10 -3.41
CA ASP A 29 -3.00 -11.91 -3.75
C ASP A 29 -4.22 -11.02 -4.05
N TYR A 30 -4.33 -9.89 -3.35
CA TYR A 30 -5.47 -8.98 -3.49
C TYR A 30 -5.28 -7.88 -4.54
N LEU A 31 -4.10 -7.24 -4.60
CA LEU A 31 -3.81 -6.12 -5.51
C LEU A 31 -3.15 -6.59 -6.81
N LEU A 32 -3.44 -5.90 -7.91
CA LEU A 32 -2.74 -6.15 -9.17
C LEU A 32 -1.26 -5.75 -9.07
N PRO A 33 -0.35 -6.43 -9.78
CA PRO A 33 1.07 -6.05 -9.79
C PRO A 33 1.31 -4.59 -10.21
N GLU A 34 0.53 -4.08 -11.17
CA GLU A 34 0.57 -2.67 -11.60
C GLU A 34 0.16 -1.71 -10.47
N ASP A 35 -0.81 -2.09 -9.65
CA ASP A 35 -1.28 -1.27 -8.54
C ASP A 35 -0.23 -1.18 -7.43
N LEU A 36 0.43 -2.30 -7.14
CA LEU A 36 1.56 -2.34 -6.21
C LEU A 36 2.74 -1.48 -6.70
N ASP A 37 3.01 -1.50 -8.01
CA ASP A 37 4.07 -0.68 -8.61
C ASP A 37 3.74 0.82 -8.57
N ASP A 38 2.48 1.18 -8.83
CA ASP A 38 1.91 2.53 -8.63
C ASP A 38 1.86 2.94 -7.15
N GLY A 39 2.10 2.00 -6.23
CA GLY A 39 2.25 2.26 -4.80
C GLY A 39 0.97 2.10 -4.01
N MET A 40 -0.06 1.52 -4.61
CA MET A 40 -1.24 1.05 -3.89
C MET A 40 -0.83 -0.02 -2.89
N ARG A 41 -1.38 0.07 -1.69
CA ARG A 41 -1.15 -0.82 -0.56
C ARG A 41 -2.45 -0.99 0.21
N LEU A 42 -2.52 -2.04 1.01
CA LEU A 42 -3.58 -2.20 2.00
C LEU A 42 -3.10 -1.58 3.32
N GLY A 43 -3.71 -0.50 3.79
CA GLY A 43 -3.30 0.21 5.02
C GLY A 43 -3.22 -0.72 6.23
N CYS A 44 -4.21 -1.62 6.35
CA CYS A 44 -4.02 -3.05 6.64
C CYS A 44 -2.66 -3.57 7.12
N GLN A 45 -1.81 -3.72 6.11
CA GLN A 45 -0.57 -4.49 6.06
C GLN A 45 0.66 -3.57 6.09
N VAL A 46 0.46 -2.25 5.92
CA VAL A 46 1.53 -1.26 5.92
C VAL A 46 1.96 -0.94 7.35
N LYS A 47 3.25 -1.13 7.64
CA LYS A 47 3.88 -0.76 8.91
C LYS A 47 4.95 0.29 8.66
N ILE A 48 4.79 1.49 9.23
CA ILE A 48 5.83 2.52 9.23
C ILE A 48 6.97 2.05 10.14
N ARG A 49 8.18 1.93 9.58
CA ARG A 49 9.38 1.46 10.28
C ARG A 49 10.27 2.59 10.74
N LYS A 50 10.27 3.71 10.02
CA LYS A 50 11.11 4.89 10.29
C LYS A 50 10.63 6.07 9.44
N GLY A 51 11.03 7.28 9.78
CA GLY A 51 10.80 8.47 8.95
C GLY A 51 9.34 8.78 8.66
N ASP A 52 9.12 9.65 7.67
CA ASP A 52 7.80 10.13 7.28
C ASP A 52 7.28 9.42 6.03
N VAL A 53 5.96 9.32 5.91
CA VAL A 53 5.26 8.66 4.80
C VAL A 53 4.04 9.49 4.42
N THR A 54 3.90 9.77 3.13
CA THR A 54 2.75 10.51 2.59
C THR A 54 1.82 9.53 1.88
N LEU A 55 0.54 9.51 2.26
CA LEU A 55 -0.48 8.58 1.74
C LEU A 55 -1.66 9.33 1.11
N SER A 56 -2.30 8.70 0.12
CA SER A 56 -3.57 9.13 -0.48
C SER A 56 -4.59 7.99 -0.43
N TRP A 57 -5.87 8.29 -0.17
CA TRP A 57 -6.96 7.30 -0.25
C TRP A 57 -7.52 7.13 -1.68
N LYS A 58 -6.95 7.84 -2.66
CA LYS A 58 -7.32 7.74 -4.07
C LYS A 58 -6.23 7.02 -4.83
N LYS A 59 -6.62 6.12 -5.75
CA LYS A 59 -5.72 5.55 -6.75
C LYS A 59 -5.09 6.67 -7.57
N VAL A 60 -3.78 6.86 -7.40
CA VAL A 60 -2.99 7.78 -8.21
C VAL A 60 -2.37 6.98 -9.33
N LYS A 61 -2.72 7.29 -10.58
CA LYS A 61 -2.07 6.69 -11.74
C LYS A 61 -0.81 7.50 -12.02
N ASN A 62 0.36 6.88 -11.88
CA ASN A 62 1.57 7.47 -12.45
C ASN A 62 1.46 7.35 -13.98
N LYS A 63 1.74 8.46 -14.67
CA LYS A 63 1.49 8.63 -16.10
C LYS A 63 2.75 8.42 -16.90
#